data_AF-A0A934GUV5-F1
#
_entry.id   AF-A0A934GUV5-F1
#
_cell.length_a   1.000
_cell.length_b   1.000
_cell.length_c   1.000
_cell.angle_alpha   90.00
_cell.angle_beta   90.00
_cell.angle_gamma   90.00
#
_symmetry.space_group_name_H-M   'P 1'
#
loop_
_entity.id
_entity.type
_entity.pdbx_description
1 polymer ?
#
loop_
_entity_poly.entity_id
_entity_poly.type
_entity_poly.pdbx_seq_one_letter_code
_entity_poly.pdbx_strand_id
1 'polypeptide(L)'
;MYEKRPLWGEGQECHTLVDLRPLSTRDSRQLVREILHRVETVPDTLRDLIVSNAEGNPFYLEELIQVMIADGIIFPNDQQWSVAMDRLAQMRVPPTLTGVLQARLDALTPEERTLIQQAAVIGTTFWDGTLRTLRVTGQTIESAVSVSDVTGTLASLRQHGMIYSREKSTFAETREYTFKHAILRDVTYESVLKKARRSYHHQIAEWLIKACGDRVIEYASLVAEHYRSAGEVILAINYLCEAGLRARLAYPSMLNESIGFYQQAFELTSTQKVELAFHLSEPEIKELLVSIIRPLAKLHLASHNYDSADGLFKMVLALAEDLRNYLVLSEAYSGLSVVAQTRNDQATAGHYHALWLKTMSRLRPKPSKPEKAASPSFGQALTNEAIRNLMRQIDPSSTHSESQD
;
A
#
# COMPACT_ATOMS: atom_id res chain seq x y z
N MET A 1 6.67 8.24 -12.27
CA MET A 1 6.35 7.36 -13.41
C MET A 1 7.21 7.69 -14.63
N TYR A 2 7.45 8.97 -14.95
CA TYR A 2 8.32 9.40 -16.06
C TYR A 2 9.82 9.11 -15.86
N GLU A 3 10.37 9.25 -14.66
CA GLU A 3 11.80 8.95 -14.37
C GLU A 3 12.20 7.48 -14.63
N LYS A 4 11.24 6.55 -14.68
CA LYS A 4 11.53 5.12 -14.84
C LYS A 4 11.75 4.69 -16.29
N ARG A 5 11.43 5.52 -17.29
CA ARG A 5 11.55 5.18 -18.72
C ARG A 5 11.98 6.39 -19.56
N PRO A 6 13.25 6.84 -19.43
CA PRO A 6 13.75 8.00 -20.20
C PRO A 6 13.71 7.78 -21.72
N LEU A 7 13.71 6.52 -22.18
CA LEU A 7 13.64 6.14 -23.59
C LEU A 7 12.21 5.81 -24.05
N TRP A 8 11.18 6.22 -23.31
CA TRP A 8 9.80 5.91 -23.68
C TRP A 8 9.43 6.62 -24.99
N GLY A 9 9.18 5.83 -26.04
CA GLY A 9 8.90 6.33 -27.38
C GLY A 9 10.07 6.18 -28.36
N GLU A 10 11.30 5.91 -27.88
CA GLU A 10 12.42 5.61 -28.77
C GLU A 10 12.15 4.35 -29.59
N GLY A 11 12.32 4.46 -30.92
CA GLY A 11 12.07 3.38 -31.88
C GLY A 11 10.60 3.18 -32.26
N GLN A 12 9.65 3.94 -31.72
CA GLN A 12 8.26 3.93 -32.20
C GLN A 12 8.15 4.80 -33.46
N GLU A 13 7.72 4.20 -34.57
CA GLU A 13 7.61 4.86 -35.89
C GLU A 13 6.72 6.12 -35.86
N CYS A 14 5.73 6.19 -34.96
CA CYS A 14 4.79 7.30 -34.85
C CYS A 14 4.56 7.71 -33.39
N HIS A 15 5.29 8.72 -32.91
CA HIS A 15 5.00 9.36 -31.62
C HIS A 15 5.26 10.88 -31.70
N THR A 16 4.58 11.65 -30.84
CA THR A 16 4.80 13.09 -30.67
C THR A 16 5.20 13.35 -29.23
N LEU A 17 6.41 13.87 -29.01
CA LEU A 17 6.88 14.30 -27.70
C LEU A 17 6.41 15.74 -27.46
N VAL A 18 5.69 15.98 -26.36
CA VAL A 18 5.31 17.32 -25.89
C VAL A 18 6.02 17.59 -24.57
N ASP A 19 7.00 18.49 -24.61
CA ASP A 19 7.77 18.91 -23.44
C ASP A 19 7.03 20.01 -22.66
N LEU A 20 6.56 19.68 -21.45
CA LEU A 20 5.88 20.62 -20.56
C LEU A 20 6.89 21.38 -19.71
N ARG A 21 7.40 22.49 -20.27
CA ARG A 21 8.32 23.40 -19.57
C ARG A 21 7.59 24.22 -18.50
N PRO A 22 8.31 24.73 -17.48
CA PRO A 22 7.77 25.73 -16.57
C PRO A 22 7.15 26.90 -17.36
N LEU A 23 6.06 27.47 -16.84
CA LEU A 23 5.44 28.64 -17.44
C LEU A 23 6.44 29.79 -17.53
N SER A 24 6.42 30.51 -18.64
CA SER A 24 7.16 31.75 -18.75
C SER A 24 6.63 32.78 -17.75
N THR A 25 7.43 33.77 -17.36
CA THR A 25 6.97 34.87 -16.49
C THR A 25 5.72 35.56 -17.05
N ARG A 26 5.59 35.67 -18.37
CA ARG A 26 4.40 36.22 -19.04
C ARG A 26 3.18 35.33 -18.80
N ASP A 27 3.32 34.02 -19.01
CA ASP A 27 2.21 33.07 -18.86
C ASP A 27 1.83 32.89 -17.39
N SER A 28 2.79 32.93 -16.46
CA SER A 28 2.51 32.95 -15.02
C SER A 28 1.75 34.21 -14.62
N ARG A 29 2.13 35.40 -15.11
CA ARG A 29 1.38 36.64 -14.87
C ARG A 29 -0.04 36.57 -15.44
N GLN A 30 -0.20 35.97 -16.63
CA GLN A 30 -1.51 35.74 -17.22
C GLN A 30 -2.33 34.79 -16.34
N LEU A 31 -1.76 33.68 -15.88
CA LEU A 31 -2.44 32.73 -14.99
C LEU A 31 -2.87 33.38 -13.67
N VAL A 32 -2.02 34.21 -13.03
CA VAL A 32 -2.42 34.98 -11.83
C VAL A 32 -3.62 35.87 -12.13
N ARG A 33 -3.62 36.57 -13.27
CA ARG A 33 -4.73 37.43 -13.66
C ARG A 33 -6.03 36.65 -13.88
N GLU A 34 -5.96 35.47 -14.49
CA GLU A 34 -7.13 34.62 -14.70
C GLU A 34 -7.67 34.04 -13.37
N ILE A 35 -6.79 33.63 -12.45
CA ILE A 35 -7.22 33.15 -11.13
C ILE A 35 -7.84 34.28 -10.31
N LEU A 36 -7.24 35.47 -10.35
CA LEU A 36 -7.68 36.66 -9.62
C LEU A 36 -8.59 37.60 -10.44
N HIS A 37 -9.29 37.08 -11.47
CA HIS A 37 -10.09 37.90 -12.39
C HIS A 37 -11.21 38.69 -11.69
N ARG A 38 -11.60 38.30 -10.47
CA ARG A 38 -12.58 39.01 -9.64
C ARG A 38 -11.99 40.15 -8.81
N VAL A 39 -10.66 40.31 -8.77
CA VAL A 39 -10.01 41.48 -8.16
C VAL A 39 -9.98 42.60 -9.21
N GLU A 40 -10.53 43.78 -8.88
CA GLU A 40 -10.64 44.90 -9.83
C GLU A 40 -9.31 45.24 -10.51
N THR A 41 -8.28 45.35 -9.69
CA THR A 41 -6.92 45.65 -10.11
C THR A 41 -5.99 44.86 -9.20
N VAL A 42 -5.39 43.81 -9.73
CA VAL A 42 -4.40 43.01 -9.01
C VAL A 42 -3.16 43.87 -8.79
N PRO A 43 -2.75 44.17 -7.55
CA PRO A 43 -1.56 44.96 -7.28
C PRO A 43 -0.31 44.32 -7.89
N ASP A 44 0.56 45.12 -8.48
CA ASP A 44 1.81 44.61 -9.09
C ASP A 44 2.69 43.88 -8.07
N THR A 45 2.74 44.39 -6.83
CA THR A 45 3.46 43.77 -5.72
C THR A 45 2.95 42.36 -5.40
N LEU A 46 1.63 42.15 -5.38
CA LEU A 46 1.02 40.84 -5.16
C LEU A 46 1.37 39.89 -6.31
N ARG A 47 1.18 40.35 -7.55
CA ARG A 47 1.44 39.55 -8.75
C ARG A 47 2.91 39.12 -8.83
N ASP A 48 3.83 40.06 -8.63
CA ASP A 48 5.26 39.79 -8.74
C ASP A 48 5.75 38.91 -7.58
N LEU A 49 5.18 39.05 -6.38
CA LEU A 49 5.43 38.13 -5.27
C LEU A 49 5.01 36.70 -5.61
N ILE A 50 3.81 36.51 -6.18
CA ILE A 50 3.33 35.18 -6.56
C ILE A 50 4.21 34.56 -7.67
N VAL A 51 4.47 35.33 -8.74
CA VAL A 51 5.19 34.83 -9.91
C VAL A 51 6.66 34.52 -9.61
N SER A 52 7.32 35.34 -8.80
CA SER A 52 8.73 35.12 -8.42
C SER A 52 8.92 33.87 -7.56
N ASN A 53 7.99 33.57 -6.65
CA ASN A 53 8.08 32.39 -5.79
C ASN A 53 7.67 31.10 -6.50
N ALA A 54 6.73 31.16 -7.43
CA ALA A 54 6.23 29.95 -8.11
C ALA A 54 7.20 29.36 -9.14
N GLU A 55 8.20 30.12 -9.61
CA GLU A 55 9.21 29.69 -10.59
C GLU A 55 8.61 28.98 -11.83
N GLY A 56 7.47 29.47 -12.31
CA GLY A 56 6.77 28.91 -13.47
C GLY A 56 5.96 27.63 -13.17
N ASN A 57 5.89 27.17 -11.92
CA ASN A 57 5.05 26.05 -11.50
C ASN A 57 3.58 26.50 -11.30
N PRO A 58 2.63 26.07 -12.15
CA PRO A 58 1.22 26.48 -12.04
C PRO A 58 0.58 26.07 -10.72
N PHE A 59 0.95 24.89 -10.20
CA PHE A 59 0.40 24.38 -8.95
C PHE A 59 0.88 25.23 -7.77
N TYR A 60 2.17 25.56 -7.72
CA TYR A 60 2.70 26.43 -6.66
C TYR A 60 2.03 27.81 -6.67
N LEU A 61 1.86 28.40 -7.86
CA LEU A 61 1.15 29.66 -8.01
C LEU A 61 -0.26 29.61 -7.40
N GLU A 62 -1.04 28.57 -7.72
CA GLU A 62 -2.39 28.40 -7.20
C GLU A 62 -2.40 28.22 -5.67
N GLU A 63 -1.52 27.38 -5.14
CA GLU A 63 -1.44 27.09 -3.70
C GLU A 63 -1.00 28.30 -2.88
N LEU A 64 -0.13 29.15 -3.43
CA LEU A 64 0.28 30.39 -2.80
C LEU A 64 -0.89 31.39 -2.72
N ILE A 65 -1.73 31.47 -3.76
CA ILE A 65 -2.97 32.25 -3.73
C ILE A 65 -3.92 31.71 -2.64
N GLN A 66 -4.02 30.38 -2.50
CA GLN A 66 -4.85 29.78 -1.45
C GLN A 66 -4.35 30.12 -0.04
N VAL A 67 -3.03 30.15 0.19
CA VAL A 67 -2.45 30.64 1.46
C VAL A 67 -2.81 32.10 1.70
N MET A 68 -2.70 32.96 0.68
CA MET A 68 -3.07 34.38 0.81
C MET A 68 -4.56 34.58 1.12
N ILE A 69 -5.43 33.71 0.61
CA ILE A 69 -6.86 33.71 0.98
C ILE A 69 -7.03 33.29 2.45
N ALA A 70 -6.37 32.23 2.88
CA ALA A 70 -6.45 31.73 4.26
C ALA A 70 -5.93 32.75 5.29
N ASP A 71 -4.85 33.47 4.97
CA ASP A 71 -4.27 34.52 5.82
C ASP A 71 -5.08 35.83 5.81
N GLY A 72 -6.17 35.88 5.03
CA GLY A 72 -7.00 37.07 4.86
C GLY A 72 -6.24 38.23 4.20
N ILE A 73 -5.32 37.92 3.28
CA ILE A 73 -4.70 38.91 2.40
C ILE A 73 -5.61 39.13 1.19
N ILE A 74 -6.21 38.06 0.67
CA ILE A 74 -7.19 38.09 -0.41
C ILE A 74 -8.55 37.70 0.18
N PHE A 75 -9.56 38.55 -0.01
CA PHE A 75 -10.92 38.28 0.43
C PHE A 75 -11.80 37.92 -0.76
N PRO A 76 -12.07 36.63 -0.99
CA PRO A 76 -13.04 36.23 -1.99
C PRO A 76 -14.46 36.60 -1.52
N ASN A 77 -15.21 37.31 -2.36
CA ASN A 77 -16.64 37.51 -2.19
C ASN A 77 -17.37 37.30 -3.53
N ASP A 78 -18.70 37.35 -3.50
CA ASP A 78 -19.54 36.98 -4.65
C ASP A 78 -19.45 37.97 -5.83
N GLN A 79 -19.10 39.23 -5.57
CA GLN A 79 -19.10 40.27 -6.60
C GLN A 79 -17.69 40.70 -7.02
N GLN A 80 -16.82 41.00 -6.07
CA GLN A 80 -15.50 41.56 -6.31
C GLN A 80 -14.52 41.31 -5.16
N TRP A 81 -13.43 40.61 -5.44
CA TRP A 81 -12.42 40.28 -4.43
C TRP A 81 -11.60 41.52 -4.05
N SER A 82 -11.22 41.62 -2.78
CA SER A 82 -10.36 42.70 -2.27
C SER A 82 -9.03 42.19 -1.73
N VAL A 83 -8.02 43.05 -1.72
CA VAL A 83 -6.66 42.74 -1.24
C VAL A 83 -6.31 43.66 -0.06
N ALA A 84 -5.95 43.08 1.08
CA ALA A 84 -5.45 43.82 2.26
C ALA A 84 -3.96 44.11 2.10
N MET A 85 -3.64 45.31 1.62
CA MET A 85 -2.27 45.73 1.31
C MET A 85 -1.35 45.80 2.54
N ASP A 86 -1.91 46.13 3.70
CA ASP A 86 -1.20 46.16 4.99
C ASP A 86 -0.73 44.76 5.40
N ARG A 87 -1.56 43.74 5.19
CA ARG A 87 -1.21 42.34 5.47
C ARG A 87 -0.26 41.76 4.44
N LEU A 88 -0.45 42.11 3.16
CA LEU A 88 0.47 41.72 2.09
C LEU A 88 1.90 42.16 2.38
N ALA A 89 2.09 43.37 2.91
CA ALA A 89 3.41 43.90 3.26
C ALA A 89 4.10 43.14 4.41
N GLN A 90 3.33 42.42 5.24
CA GLN A 90 3.84 41.67 6.39
C GLN A 90 3.93 40.15 6.13
N MET A 91 3.41 39.69 5.00
CA MET A 91 3.36 38.27 4.65
C MET A 91 4.77 37.68 4.54
N ARG A 92 4.97 36.53 5.18
CA ARG A 92 6.16 35.71 4.97
C ARG A 92 5.80 34.57 4.04
N VAL A 93 6.26 34.64 2.79
CA VAL A 93 6.03 33.57 1.81
C VAL A 93 6.95 32.39 2.14
N PRO A 94 6.41 31.17 2.31
CA PRO A 94 7.24 29.97 2.44
C PRO A 94 8.13 29.81 1.20
N PRO A 95 9.42 29.48 1.34
CA PRO A 95 10.35 29.45 0.22
C PRO A 95 10.17 28.25 -0.71
N THR A 96 9.35 27.28 -0.33
CA THR A 96 9.17 26.03 -1.08
C THR A 96 7.70 25.67 -1.20
N LEU A 97 7.36 24.95 -2.27
CA LEU A 97 6.03 24.37 -2.45
C LEU A 97 5.63 23.50 -1.24
N THR A 98 6.54 22.68 -0.71
CA THR A 98 6.29 21.90 0.50
C THR A 98 5.94 22.79 1.69
N GLY A 99 6.65 23.91 1.88
CA GLY A 99 6.34 24.87 2.94
C GLY A 99 4.97 25.53 2.76
N VAL A 100 4.58 25.84 1.52
CA VAL A 100 3.22 26.32 1.22
C VAL A 100 2.17 25.27 1.55
N LEU A 101 2.36 24.01 1.14
CA LEU A 101 1.42 22.93 1.47
C LEU A 101 1.34 22.69 2.98
N GLN A 102 2.45 22.81 3.71
CA GLN A 102 2.47 22.75 5.18
C GLN A 102 1.65 23.89 5.80
N ALA A 103 1.84 25.14 5.34
CA ALA A 103 1.06 26.28 5.81
C ALA A 103 -0.44 26.08 5.55
N ARG A 104 -0.83 25.52 4.41
CA ARG A 104 -2.23 25.18 4.12
C ARG A 104 -2.78 24.11 5.06
N LEU A 105 -1.97 23.13 5.45
CA LEU A 105 -2.38 22.12 6.44
C LEU A 105 -2.47 22.70 7.85
N ASP A 106 -1.61 23.66 8.19
CA ASP A 106 -1.62 24.33 9.50
C ASP A 106 -2.81 25.29 9.67
N ALA A 107 -3.37 25.79 8.56
CA ALA A 107 -4.57 26.63 8.55
C ALA A 107 -5.89 25.86 8.74
N LEU A 108 -5.88 24.52 8.66
CA LEU A 108 -7.07 23.68 8.87
C LEU A 108 -7.45 23.60 10.35
N THR A 109 -8.74 23.35 10.62
CA THR A 109 -9.17 23.02 11.99
C THR A 109 -8.54 21.69 12.45
N PRO A 110 -8.44 21.43 13.77
CA PRO A 110 -7.92 20.17 14.29
C PRO A 110 -8.63 18.93 13.72
N GLU A 111 -9.94 19.01 13.51
CA GLU A 111 -10.78 17.94 12.95
C GLU A 111 -10.46 17.70 11.48
N GLU A 112 -10.38 18.77 10.68
CA GLU A 112 -9.99 18.73 9.26
C GLU A 112 -8.59 18.16 9.06
N ARG A 113 -7.64 18.66 9.85
CA ARG A 113 -6.24 18.20 9.83
C ARG A 113 -6.14 16.72 10.15
N THR A 114 -6.85 16.26 11.18
CA THR A 114 -6.86 14.84 11.57
C THR A 114 -7.45 13.97 10.46
N LEU A 115 -8.57 14.39 9.87
CA LEU A 115 -9.25 13.61 8.84
C LEU A 115 -8.42 13.52 7.55
N ILE A 116 -7.81 14.63 7.11
CA ILE A 116 -6.97 14.62 5.90
C ILE A 116 -5.67 13.84 6.12
N GLN A 117 -5.12 13.85 7.34
CA GLN A 117 -3.99 13.00 7.73
C GLN A 117 -4.33 11.52 7.64
N GLN A 118 -5.48 11.11 8.16
CA GLN A 118 -5.98 9.74 8.02
C GLN A 118 -6.17 9.36 6.55
N ALA A 119 -6.78 10.24 5.75
CA ALA A 119 -6.94 10.04 4.32
C ALA A 119 -5.60 9.85 3.59
N ALA A 120 -4.58 10.63 3.96
CA ALA A 120 -3.25 10.53 3.37
C ALA A 120 -2.58 9.16 3.65
N VAL A 121 -2.87 8.54 4.79
CA VAL A 121 -2.40 7.18 5.12
C VAL A 121 -3.09 6.11 4.27
N ILE A 122 -4.37 6.30 3.93
CA ILE A 122 -5.10 5.42 3.00
C ILE A 122 -4.45 5.47 1.62
N GLY A 123 -4.23 6.67 1.08
CA GLY A 123 -3.58 6.85 -0.22
C GLY A 123 -4.04 8.10 -0.95
N THR A 124 -3.69 8.20 -2.24
CA THR A 124 -4.14 9.30 -3.11
C THR A 124 -5.65 9.24 -3.37
N THR A 125 -6.25 8.06 -3.28
CA THR A 125 -7.68 7.79 -3.37
C THR A 125 -8.13 7.09 -2.10
N PHE A 126 -9.27 7.51 -1.54
CA PHE A 126 -9.76 7.02 -0.25
C PHE A 126 -11.28 7.07 -0.17
N TRP A 127 -11.85 6.41 0.84
CA TRP A 127 -13.30 6.27 1.02
C TRP A 127 -13.75 6.80 2.37
N ASP A 128 -14.90 7.47 2.41
CA ASP A 128 -15.46 7.96 3.68
C ASP A 128 -15.83 6.82 4.65
N GLY A 129 -16.21 5.66 4.13
CA GLY A 129 -16.46 4.46 4.92
C GLY A 129 -15.25 4.05 5.77
N THR A 130 -14.03 4.11 5.21
CA THR A 130 -12.79 3.84 5.96
C THR A 130 -12.60 4.88 7.06
N LEU A 131 -12.71 6.17 6.71
CA LEU A 131 -12.47 7.29 7.63
C LEU A 131 -13.39 7.25 8.86
N ARG A 132 -14.65 6.83 8.72
CA ARG A 132 -15.60 6.69 9.83
C ARG A 132 -15.18 5.63 10.86
N THR A 133 -14.39 4.65 10.44
CA THR A 133 -13.93 3.56 11.31
C THR A 133 -12.61 3.85 12.01
N LEU A 134 -11.80 4.77 11.48
CA LEU A 134 -10.49 5.07 12.04
C LEU A 134 -10.61 5.77 13.40
N ARG A 135 -9.77 5.35 14.34
CA ARG A 135 -9.66 5.87 15.70
C ARG A 135 -8.30 6.54 15.87
N VAL A 136 -8.30 7.71 16.49
CA VAL A 136 -7.07 8.45 16.82
C VAL A 136 -6.35 7.73 17.96
N THR A 137 -5.05 7.50 17.79
CA THR A 137 -4.23 6.81 18.79
C THR A 137 -4.22 7.58 20.12
N GLY A 138 -4.65 6.92 21.21
CA GLY A 138 -4.66 7.51 22.56
C GLY A 138 -5.95 8.24 22.95
N GLN A 139 -6.98 8.23 22.10
CA GLN A 139 -8.33 8.66 22.48
C GLN A 139 -9.18 7.47 22.94
N THR A 140 -9.97 7.66 24.00
CA THR A 140 -10.93 6.68 24.52
C THR A 140 -12.10 6.50 23.55
N ILE A 141 -12.80 5.36 23.65
CA ILE A 141 -13.91 4.96 22.76
C ILE A 141 -15.02 6.04 22.64
N GLU A 142 -15.20 6.85 23.69
CA GLU A 142 -16.20 7.94 23.75
C GLU A 142 -15.84 9.19 22.93
N SER A 143 -14.60 9.31 22.44
CA SER A 143 -14.14 10.46 21.63
C SER A 143 -14.10 10.18 20.12
N ALA A 144 -14.70 9.08 19.67
CA ALA A 144 -14.82 8.78 18.26
C ALA A 144 -15.57 9.91 17.54
N VAL A 145 -14.91 10.53 16.56
CA VAL A 145 -15.50 11.54 15.66
C VAL A 145 -16.84 11.01 15.14
N SER A 146 -17.92 11.76 15.34
CA SER A 146 -19.26 11.31 14.96
C SER A 146 -19.35 11.13 13.44
N VAL A 147 -20.20 10.20 13.00
CA VAL A 147 -20.52 10.00 11.58
C VAL A 147 -21.05 11.30 10.93
N SER A 148 -21.72 12.16 11.69
CA SER A 148 -22.13 13.50 11.23
C SER A 148 -20.94 14.39 10.87
N ASP A 149 -19.83 14.26 11.61
CA ASP A 149 -18.69 15.17 11.52
C ASP A 149 -17.88 14.88 10.25
N VAL A 150 -17.66 13.61 9.91
CA VAL A 150 -16.86 13.22 8.74
C VAL A 150 -17.40 13.82 7.43
N THR A 151 -18.72 13.79 7.21
CA THR A 151 -19.31 14.31 5.97
C THR A 151 -19.14 15.82 5.85
N GLY A 152 -19.35 16.56 6.96
CA GLY A 152 -19.17 18.01 7.01
C GLY A 152 -17.71 18.41 6.82
N THR A 153 -16.80 17.72 7.51
CA THR A 153 -15.35 17.93 7.37
C THR A 153 -14.86 17.64 5.96
N LEU A 154 -15.34 16.57 5.30
CA LEU A 154 -15.00 16.30 3.89
C LEU A 154 -15.55 17.38 2.95
N ALA A 155 -16.73 17.94 3.22
CA ALA A 155 -17.26 19.06 2.44
C ALA A 155 -16.39 20.32 2.61
N SER A 156 -15.93 20.60 3.84
CA SER A 156 -15.02 21.71 4.13
C SER A 156 -13.64 21.51 3.45
N LEU A 157 -13.04 20.33 3.56
CA LEU A 157 -11.79 19.99 2.87
C LEU A 157 -11.88 20.12 1.34
N ARG A 158 -13.07 19.86 0.75
CA ARG A 158 -13.33 20.13 -0.67
C ARG A 158 -13.43 21.62 -0.98
N GLN A 159 -14.03 22.42 -0.10
CA GLN A 159 -14.06 23.89 -0.24
C GLN A 159 -12.65 24.48 -0.14
N HIS A 160 -11.82 23.93 0.75
CA HIS A 160 -10.38 24.20 0.79
C HIS A 160 -9.62 23.65 -0.42
N GLY A 161 -10.25 22.99 -1.40
CA GLY A 161 -9.57 22.48 -2.58
C GLY A 161 -8.48 21.46 -2.28
N MET A 162 -8.56 20.74 -1.16
CA MET A 162 -7.58 19.72 -0.78
C MET A 162 -7.88 18.39 -1.49
N ILE A 163 -9.17 18.10 -1.69
CA ILE A 163 -9.68 16.83 -2.20
C ILE A 163 -10.85 17.06 -3.16
N TYR A 164 -11.13 16.07 -4.01
CA TYR A 164 -12.31 16.00 -4.87
C TYR A 164 -13.08 14.70 -4.65
N SER A 165 -14.40 14.75 -4.81
CA SER A 165 -15.25 13.55 -4.86
C SER A 165 -15.17 12.90 -6.25
N ARG A 166 -15.14 11.58 -6.30
CA ARG A 166 -15.27 10.79 -7.54
C ARG A 166 -16.71 10.31 -7.70
N GLU A 167 -17.18 10.22 -8.94
CA GLU A 167 -18.55 9.80 -9.25
C GLU A 167 -18.81 8.32 -8.96
N LYS A 168 -17.78 7.49 -9.15
CA LYS A 168 -17.82 6.05 -8.90
C LYS A 168 -17.02 5.73 -7.65
N SER A 169 -17.53 4.81 -6.85
CA SER A 169 -16.83 4.25 -5.70
C SER A 169 -16.50 2.78 -5.95
N THR A 170 -15.29 2.40 -5.59
CA THR A 170 -14.81 1.01 -5.65
C THR A 170 -15.51 0.11 -4.63
N PHE A 171 -15.86 0.65 -3.46
CA PHE A 171 -16.54 -0.09 -2.39
C PHE A 171 -18.00 0.32 -2.28
N ALA A 172 -18.88 -0.68 -2.14
CA ALA A 172 -20.31 -0.45 -1.96
C ALA A 172 -20.58 0.43 -0.72
N GLU A 173 -21.65 1.23 -0.79
CA GLU A 173 -22.11 2.09 0.32
C GLU A 173 -21.08 3.11 0.83
N THR A 174 -20.05 3.41 0.04
CA THR A 174 -19.06 4.45 0.36
C THR A 174 -18.96 5.48 -0.76
N ARG A 175 -18.52 6.68 -0.41
CA ARG A 175 -18.13 7.73 -1.36
C ARG A 175 -16.61 7.75 -1.48
N GLU A 176 -16.14 7.80 -2.73
CA GLU A 176 -14.72 7.84 -3.04
C GLU A 176 -14.25 9.27 -3.27
N TYR A 177 -13.08 9.58 -2.75
CA TYR A 177 -12.43 10.88 -2.84
C TYR A 177 -10.98 10.71 -3.30
N THR A 178 -10.41 11.77 -3.83
CA THR A 178 -8.99 11.81 -4.20
C THR A 178 -8.37 13.13 -3.81
N PHE A 179 -7.09 13.10 -3.42
CA PHE A 179 -6.32 14.31 -3.22
C PHE A 179 -6.21 15.10 -4.53
N LYS A 180 -6.32 16.42 -4.45
CA LYS A 180 -6.15 17.31 -5.60
C LYS A 180 -4.80 17.09 -6.29
N HIS A 181 -3.75 16.89 -5.49
CA HIS A 181 -2.40 16.58 -5.98
C HIS A 181 -1.71 15.52 -5.11
N ALA A 182 -0.91 14.66 -5.77
CA ALA A 182 -0.15 13.61 -5.07
C ALA A 182 0.84 14.19 -4.05
N ILE A 183 1.51 15.30 -4.37
CA ILE A 183 2.44 15.95 -3.43
C ILE A 183 1.73 16.50 -2.18
N LEU A 184 0.48 16.96 -2.29
CA LEU A 184 -0.31 17.36 -1.12
C LEU A 184 -0.56 16.15 -0.22
N ARG A 185 -0.90 15.00 -0.80
CA ARG A 185 -1.02 13.74 -0.06
C ARG A 185 0.30 13.38 0.64
N ASP A 186 1.43 13.49 -0.06
CA ASP A 186 2.74 13.11 0.50
C ASP A 186 3.18 14.03 1.63
N VAL A 187 3.03 15.35 1.47
CA VAL A 187 3.28 16.31 2.55
C VAL A 187 2.37 16.06 3.75
N THR A 188 1.09 15.75 3.49
CA THR A 188 0.14 15.40 4.55
C THR A 188 0.54 14.11 5.27
N TYR A 189 0.91 13.06 4.53
CA TYR A 189 1.37 11.79 5.07
C TYR A 189 2.62 11.97 5.95
N GLU A 190 3.57 12.80 5.49
CA GLU A 190 4.78 13.11 6.26
C GLU A 190 4.54 13.94 7.52
N SER A 191 3.42 14.66 7.60
CA SER A 191 3.00 15.34 8.83
C SER A 191 2.46 14.39 9.93
N VAL A 192 2.19 13.12 9.61
CA VAL A 192 1.64 12.13 10.56
C VAL A 192 2.76 11.51 11.39
N LEU A 193 2.63 11.58 12.72
CA LEU A 193 3.56 10.93 13.65
C LEU A 193 3.68 9.42 13.37
N LYS A 194 4.91 8.88 13.40
CA LYS A 194 5.20 7.47 13.09
C LYS A 194 4.31 6.47 13.85
N LYS A 195 4.03 6.71 15.14
CA LYS A 195 3.17 5.85 15.96
C LYS A 195 1.71 5.84 15.46
N ALA A 196 1.15 7.02 15.17
CA ALA A 196 -0.20 7.15 14.64
C ALA A 196 -0.29 6.55 13.23
N ARG A 197 0.72 6.79 12.39
CA ARG A 197 0.83 6.22 11.04
C ARG A 197 0.75 4.69 11.07
N ARG A 198 1.49 4.02 11.96
CA ARG A 198 1.42 2.56 12.14
C ARG A 198 0.01 2.10 12.54
N SER A 199 -0.59 2.77 13.53
CA SER A 199 -1.95 2.46 13.99
C SER A 199 -3.00 2.63 12.90
N TYR A 200 -2.91 3.69 12.10
CA TYR A 200 -3.81 3.91 10.97
C TYR A 200 -3.62 2.84 9.88
N HIS A 201 -2.38 2.51 9.51
CA HIS A 201 -2.14 1.44 8.55
C HIS A 201 -2.74 0.11 8.99
N HIS A 202 -2.63 -0.26 10.27
CA HIS A 202 -3.28 -1.46 10.81
C HIS A 202 -4.80 -1.40 10.65
N GLN A 203 -5.44 -0.33 11.13
CA GLN A 203 -6.89 -0.17 11.05
C GLN A 203 -7.43 -0.14 9.61
N ILE A 204 -6.66 0.42 8.67
CA ILE A 204 -7.02 0.44 7.25
C ILE A 204 -6.97 -0.96 6.66
N ALA A 205 -5.97 -1.78 7.03
CA ALA A 205 -5.91 -3.18 6.59
C ALA A 205 -7.14 -3.97 7.08
N GLU A 206 -7.49 -3.86 8.37
CA GLU A 206 -8.69 -4.47 8.95
C GLU A 206 -9.98 -4.02 8.23
N TRP A 207 -10.09 -2.72 7.96
CA TRP A 207 -11.23 -2.17 7.22
C TRP A 207 -11.32 -2.74 5.80
N LEU A 208 -10.19 -2.82 5.08
CA LEU A 208 -10.16 -3.37 3.72
C LEU A 208 -10.61 -4.84 3.71
N ILE A 209 -10.16 -5.64 4.67
CA ILE A 209 -10.56 -7.05 4.80
C ILE A 209 -12.09 -7.14 4.97
N LYS A 210 -12.64 -6.34 5.89
CA LYS A 210 -14.08 -6.33 6.15
C LYS A 210 -14.89 -5.82 4.95
N ALA A 211 -14.43 -4.74 4.30
CA ALA A 211 -15.13 -4.12 3.18
C ALA A 211 -15.12 -5.00 1.92
N CYS A 212 -14.08 -5.80 1.73
CA CYS A 212 -13.97 -6.71 0.58
C CYS A 212 -14.72 -8.04 0.81
N GLY A 213 -14.86 -8.50 2.06
CA GLY A 213 -15.40 -9.82 2.37
C GLY A 213 -14.65 -10.92 1.61
N ASP A 214 -15.39 -11.80 0.94
CA ASP A 214 -14.83 -12.90 0.13
C ASP A 214 -13.89 -12.43 -0.99
N ARG A 215 -13.99 -11.17 -1.41
CA ARG A 215 -13.13 -10.57 -2.45
C ARG A 215 -11.81 -10.02 -1.89
N VAL A 216 -11.52 -10.17 -0.59
CA VAL A 216 -10.27 -9.65 0.02
C VAL A 216 -9.01 -10.10 -0.73
N ILE A 217 -9.04 -11.29 -1.30
CA ILE A 217 -7.92 -11.85 -2.07
C ILE A 217 -7.59 -10.96 -3.30
N GLU A 218 -8.55 -10.23 -3.86
CA GLU A 218 -8.32 -9.23 -4.94
C GLU A 218 -7.46 -8.06 -4.49
N TYR A 219 -7.52 -7.73 -3.20
CA TYR A 219 -6.86 -6.59 -2.59
C TYR A 219 -5.69 -7.02 -1.69
N ALA A 220 -5.27 -8.29 -1.76
CA ALA A 220 -4.25 -8.87 -0.88
C ALA A 220 -2.92 -8.08 -0.92
N SER A 221 -2.50 -7.60 -2.09
CA SER A 221 -1.29 -6.78 -2.20
C SER A 221 -1.41 -5.43 -1.47
N LEU A 222 -2.58 -4.79 -1.54
CA LEU A 222 -2.87 -3.54 -0.83
C LEU A 222 -2.92 -3.77 0.69
N VAL A 223 -3.63 -4.82 1.13
CA VAL A 223 -3.70 -5.22 2.54
C VAL A 223 -2.30 -5.50 3.10
N ALA A 224 -1.47 -6.24 2.34
CA ALA A 224 -0.09 -6.50 2.72
C ALA A 224 0.74 -5.22 2.89
N GLU A 225 0.60 -4.25 1.99
CA GLU A 225 1.32 -2.97 2.08
C GLU A 225 0.94 -2.19 3.34
N HIS A 226 -0.35 -2.20 3.71
CA HIS A 226 -0.81 -1.58 4.95
C HIS A 226 -0.26 -2.31 6.18
N TYR A 227 -0.34 -3.64 6.27
CA TYR A 227 0.26 -4.37 7.41
C TYR A 227 1.77 -4.18 7.50
N ARG A 228 2.48 -4.17 6.36
CA ARG A 228 3.92 -3.89 6.32
C ARG A 228 4.23 -2.51 6.90
N SER A 229 3.46 -1.51 6.51
CA SER A 229 3.59 -0.14 7.01
C SER A 229 3.17 0.03 8.47
N ALA A 230 2.30 -0.86 8.97
CA ALA A 230 1.94 -0.94 10.39
C ALA A 230 3.04 -1.59 11.25
N GLY A 231 3.93 -2.39 10.64
CA GLY A 231 4.90 -3.22 11.34
C GLY A 231 4.40 -4.65 11.64
N GLU A 232 3.24 -5.02 11.10
CA GLU A 232 2.62 -6.35 11.28
C GLU A 232 3.22 -7.34 10.26
N VAL A 233 4.47 -7.73 10.49
CA VAL A 233 5.30 -8.45 9.51
C VAL A 233 4.67 -9.77 9.06
N ILE A 234 4.15 -10.57 10.00
CA ILE A 234 3.58 -11.89 9.71
C ILE A 234 2.31 -11.75 8.85
N LEU A 235 1.43 -10.80 9.20
CA LEU A 235 0.22 -10.52 8.43
C LEU A 235 0.56 -10.03 7.02
N ALA A 236 1.54 -9.14 6.89
CA ALA A 236 2.02 -8.67 5.60
C ALA A 236 2.53 -9.81 4.72
N ILE A 237 3.36 -10.71 5.27
CA ILE A 237 3.88 -11.89 4.56
C ILE A 237 2.73 -12.79 4.10
N ASN A 238 1.74 -13.06 4.95
CA ASN A 238 0.61 -13.91 4.60
C ASN A 238 -0.17 -13.35 3.41
N TYR A 239 -0.49 -12.05 3.44
CA TYR A 239 -1.21 -11.41 2.34
C TYR A 239 -0.36 -11.27 1.05
N LEU A 240 0.97 -11.14 1.15
CA LEU A 240 1.85 -11.23 -0.02
C LEU A 240 1.83 -12.63 -0.64
N CYS A 241 1.86 -13.69 0.18
CA CYS A 241 1.75 -15.07 -0.30
C CYS A 241 0.40 -15.32 -0.99
N GLU A 242 -0.71 -14.79 -0.46
CA GLU A 242 -2.02 -14.88 -1.10
C GLU A 242 -2.08 -14.11 -2.42
N ALA A 243 -1.51 -12.90 -2.47
CA ALA A 243 -1.38 -12.12 -3.71
C ALA A 243 -0.56 -12.89 -4.76
N GLY A 244 0.56 -13.48 -4.35
CA GLY A 244 1.41 -14.32 -5.19
C GLY A 244 0.67 -15.54 -5.73
N LEU A 245 -0.07 -16.24 -4.89
CA LEU A 245 -0.88 -17.39 -5.28
C LEU A 245 -1.97 -16.99 -6.28
N ARG A 246 -2.69 -15.89 -6.01
CA ARG A 246 -3.74 -15.38 -6.91
C ARG A 246 -3.19 -15.01 -8.28
N ALA A 247 -2.10 -14.25 -8.33
CA ALA A 247 -1.47 -13.86 -9.59
C ALA A 247 -1.11 -15.08 -10.43
N ARG A 248 -0.58 -16.14 -9.79
CA ARG A 248 -0.27 -17.42 -10.46
C ARG A 248 -1.50 -18.14 -11.01
N LEU A 249 -2.63 -18.09 -10.29
CA LEU A 249 -3.86 -18.78 -10.68
C LEU A 249 -4.70 -18.00 -11.70
N ALA A 250 -4.57 -16.67 -11.75
CA ALA A 250 -5.34 -15.82 -12.63
C ALA A 250 -4.96 -16.01 -14.11
N TYR A 251 -3.69 -15.81 -14.46
CA TYR A 251 -3.21 -15.94 -15.84
C TYR A 251 -1.73 -16.34 -15.92
N PRO A 252 -1.31 -17.15 -16.92
CA PRO A 252 0.10 -17.47 -17.14
C PRO A 252 1.01 -16.24 -17.35
N SER A 253 0.45 -15.15 -17.89
CA SER A 253 1.17 -13.88 -18.11
C SER A 253 1.52 -13.12 -16.83
N MET A 254 0.95 -13.49 -15.68
CA MET A 254 1.16 -12.84 -14.38
C MET A 254 2.27 -13.52 -13.55
N LEU A 255 3.09 -14.37 -14.18
CA LEU A 255 4.16 -15.10 -13.50
C LEU A 255 5.18 -14.18 -12.82
N ASN A 256 5.58 -13.08 -13.48
CA ASN A 256 6.52 -12.11 -12.92
C ASN A 256 5.94 -11.36 -11.71
N GLU A 257 4.64 -11.07 -11.74
CA GLU A 257 3.96 -10.41 -10.62
C GLU A 257 3.87 -11.35 -9.41
N SER A 258 3.53 -12.63 -9.65
CA SER A 258 3.56 -13.68 -8.63
C SER A 258 4.95 -13.83 -7.98
N ILE A 259 6.00 -13.88 -8.81
CA ILE A 259 7.40 -13.90 -8.34
C ILE A 259 7.68 -12.66 -7.47
N GLY A 260 7.28 -11.47 -7.92
CA GLY A 260 7.47 -10.22 -7.19
C GLY A 260 6.84 -10.21 -5.80
N PHE A 261 5.65 -10.79 -5.63
CA PHE A 261 5.01 -10.88 -4.30
C PHE A 261 5.74 -11.85 -3.36
N TYR A 262 6.12 -13.04 -3.84
CA TYR A 262 6.87 -13.99 -3.01
C TYR A 262 8.30 -13.50 -2.70
N GLN A 263 8.93 -12.75 -3.61
CA GLN A 263 10.22 -12.11 -3.36
C GLN A 263 10.12 -11.06 -2.25
N GLN A 264 9.09 -10.21 -2.26
CA GLN A 264 8.84 -9.27 -1.17
C GLN A 264 8.59 -9.98 0.16
N ALA A 265 7.82 -11.07 0.16
CA ALA A 265 7.59 -11.87 1.37
C ALA A 265 8.91 -12.46 1.90
N PHE A 266 9.75 -12.99 1.02
CA PHE A 266 11.06 -13.53 1.38
C PHE A 266 12.01 -12.44 1.92
N GLU A 267 12.05 -11.27 1.30
CA GLU A 267 12.85 -10.14 1.76
C GLU A 267 12.44 -9.70 3.17
N LEU A 268 11.14 -9.65 3.47
CA LEU A 268 10.64 -9.34 4.81
C LEU A 268 11.13 -10.34 5.86
N THR A 269 11.22 -11.64 5.55
CA THR A 269 11.77 -12.61 6.50
C THR A 269 13.24 -12.37 6.83
N SER A 270 13.99 -11.78 5.89
CA SER A 270 15.42 -11.50 6.06
C SER A 270 15.68 -10.19 6.81
N THR A 271 14.87 -9.17 6.55
CA THR A 271 15.02 -7.82 7.11
C THR A 271 14.38 -7.68 8.50
N GLN A 272 13.37 -8.49 8.80
CA GLN A 272 12.61 -8.44 10.06
C GLN A 272 12.83 -9.68 10.94
N LYS A 273 14.01 -10.31 10.87
CA LYS A 273 14.32 -11.53 11.65
C LYS A 273 14.07 -11.39 13.15
N VAL A 274 14.44 -10.25 13.72
CA VAL A 274 14.26 -9.97 15.15
C VAL A 274 12.78 -9.89 15.50
N GLU A 275 11.98 -9.19 14.69
CA GLU A 275 10.53 -9.10 14.88
C GLU A 275 9.88 -10.47 14.79
N LEU A 276 10.23 -11.27 13.78
CA LEU A 276 9.73 -12.63 13.65
C LEU A 276 10.07 -13.51 14.86
N ALA A 277 11.28 -13.38 15.41
CA ALA A 277 11.71 -14.14 16.58
C ALA A 277 11.00 -13.74 17.88
N PHE A 278 10.34 -12.57 17.94
CA PHE A 278 9.48 -12.22 19.08
C PHE A 278 8.15 -12.98 19.08
N HIS A 279 7.64 -13.33 17.90
CA HIS A 279 6.29 -13.89 17.74
C HIS A 279 6.29 -15.37 17.35
N LEU A 280 7.37 -15.87 16.75
CA LEU A 280 7.48 -17.22 16.22
C LEU A 280 8.71 -17.93 16.78
N SER A 281 8.53 -19.20 17.12
CA SER A 281 9.63 -20.12 17.42
C SER A 281 10.46 -20.44 16.18
N GLU A 282 11.69 -20.94 16.37
CA GLU A 282 12.58 -21.29 15.27
C GLU A 282 11.96 -22.30 14.27
N PRO A 283 11.23 -23.37 14.70
CA PRO A 283 10.50 -24.23 13.77
C PRO A 283 9.42 -23.51 12.98
N GLU A 284 8.64 -22.62 13.60
CA GLU A 284 7.59 -21.85 12.92
C GLU A 284 8.17 -20.89 11.87
N ILE A 285 9.32 -20.26 12.16
CA ILE A 285 10.05 -19.44 11.18
C ILE A 285 10.49 -20.30 9.99
N LYS A 286 10.99 -21.51 10.23
CA LYS A 286 11.39 -22.44 9.15
C LYS A 286 10.19 -22.87 8.32
N GLU A 287 9.04 -23.15 8.94
CA GLU A 287 7.80 -23.47 8.22
C GLU A 287 7.30 -22.28 7.38
N LEU A 288 7.38 -21.07 7.91
CA LEU A 288 7.08 -19.84 7.17
C LEU A 288 8.02 -19.66 5.96
N LEU A 289 9.33 -19.86 6.14
CA LEU A 289 10.29 -19.81 5.05
C LEU A 289 9.98 -20.86 3.98
N VAL A 290 9.61 -22.08 4.37
CA VAL A 290 9.19 -23.13 3.43
C VAL A 290 7.93 -22.71 2.66
N SER A 291 6.95 -22.09 3.32
CA SER A 291 5.69 -21.67 2.68
C SER A 291 5.90 -20.60 1.61
N ILE A 292 6.96 -19.79 1.73
CA ILE A 292 7.37 -18.73 0.79
C ILE A 292 8.32 -19.25 -0.31
N ILE A 293 9.42 -19.91 0.09
CA ILE A 293 10.51 -20.29 -0.83
C ILE A 293 10.06 -21.39 -1.78
N ARG A 294 9.23 -22.34 -1.31
CA ARG A 294 8.75 -23.44 -2.15
C ARG A 294 7.95 -22.97 -3.37
N PRO A 295 6.89 -22.15 -3.26
CA PRO A 295 6.20 -21.64 -4.44
C PRO A 295 7.10 -20.74 -5.28
N LEU A 296 7.98 -19.93 -4.68
CA LEU A 296 8.94 -19.09 -5.40
C LEU A 296 9.90 -19.91 -6.28
N ALA A 297 10.43 -21.03 -5.76
CA ALA A 297 11.28 -21.95 -6.53
C ALA A 297 10.54 -22.54 -7.73
N LYS A 298 9.28 -22.96 -7.54
CA LYS A 298 8.42 -23.48 -8.62
C LYS A 298 8.11 -22.41 -9.67
N LEU A 299 7.91 -21.15 -9.26
CA LEU A 299 7.68 -20.03 -10.16
C LEU A 299 8.92 -19.72 -11.00
N HIS A 300 10.11 -19.67 -10.40
CA HIS A 300 11.37 -19.50 -11.14
C HIS A 300 11.63 -20.65 -12.11
N LEU A 301 11.31 -21.89 -11.73
CA LEU A 301 11.39 -23.04 -12.64
C LEU A 301 10.45 -22.86 -13.84
N ALA A 302 9.21 -22.45 -13.60
CA ALA A 302 8.22 -22.20 -14.65
C ALA A 302 8.58 -20.99 -15.54
N SER A 303 9.32 -20.02 -15.01
CA SER A 303 9.79 -18.84 -15.74
C SER A 303 11.13 -19.05 -16.44
N HIS A 304 11.63 -20.29 -16.51
CA HIS A 304 12.94 -20.65 -17.07
C HIS A 304 14.16 -19.99 -16.37
N ASN A 305 13.98 -19.50 -15.14
CA ASN A 305 15.05 -18.94 -14.31
C ASN A 305 15.70 -20.07 -13.47
N TYR A 306 16.37 -20.99 -14.15
CA TYR A 306 16.87 -22.23 -13.55
C TYR A 306 17.91 -22.03 -12.44
N ASP A 307 18.73 -20.99 -12.51
CA ASP A 307 19.74 -20.68 -11.48
C ASP A 307 19.10 -20.30 -10.16
N SER A 308 18.10 -19.41 -10.20
CA SER A 308 17.30 -19.05 -9.03
C SER A 308 16.52 -20.24 -8.50
N ALA A 309 15.92 -21.04 -9.39
CA ALA A 309 15.16 -22.24 -9.00
C ALA A 309 16.05 -23.26 -8.27
N ASP A 310 17.25 -23.55 -8.78
CA ASP A 310 18.23 -24.46 -8.15
C ASP A 310 18.57 -24.03 -6.72
N GLY A 311 18.94 -22.76 -6.54
CA GLY A 311 19.30 -22.20 -5.25
C GLY A 311 18.14 -22.29 -4.25
N LEU A 312 16.94 -21.90 -4.66
CA LEU A 312 15.75 -21.91 -3.80
C LEU A 312 15.32 -23.34 -3.45
N PHE A 313 15.37 -24.31 -4.39
CA PHE A 313 15.06 -25.70 -4.06
C PHE A 313 16.07 -26.32 -3.09
N LYS A 314 17.36 -25.97 -3.17
CA LYS A 314 18.37 -26.38 -2.19
C LYS A 314 18.09 -25.79 -0.80
N MET A 315 17.61 -24.56 -0.72
CA MET A 315 17.16 -23.98 0.56
C MET A 315 15.93 -24.70 1.12
N VAL A 316 14.93 -24.99 0.29
CA VAL A 316 13.74 -25.77 0.70
C VAL A 316 14.14 -27.16 1.18
N LEU A 317 15.09 -27.80 0.50
CA LEU A 317 15.63 -29.09 0.89
C LEU A 317 16.20 -29.05 2.32
N ALA A 318 17.13 -28.12 2.58
CA ALA A 318 17.76 -27.99 3.90
C ALA A 318 16.73 -27.72 5.02
N LEU A 319 15.75 -26.84 4.77
CA LEU A 319 14.67 -26.56 5.73
C LEU A 319 13.78 -27.78 5.97
N ALA A 320 13.45 -28.53 4.91
CA ALA A 320 12.59 -29.71 5.01
C ALA A 320 13.27 -30.88 5.74
N GLU A 321 14.59 -31.05 5.60
CA GLU A 321 15.37 -32.04 6.34
C GLU A 321 15.36 -31.76 7.84
N ASP A 322 15.59 -30.50 8.20
CA ASP A 322 15.60 -30.05 9.60
C ASP A 322 14.21 -30.17 10.25
N LEU A 323 13.15 -29.77 9.53
CA LEU A 323 11.75 -29.94 9.96
C LEU A 323 11.24 -31.39 9.87
N ARG A 324 12.02 -32.31 9.28
CA ARG A 324 11.60 -33.70 8.98
C ARG A 324 10.29 -33.78 8.18
N ASN A 325 10.05 -32.80 7.30
CA ASN A 325 8.86 -32.73 6.46
C ASN A 325 9.07 -33.48 5.14
N TYR A 326 8.76 -34.79 5.15
CA TYR A 326 9.00 -35.66 4.00
C TYR A 326 8.22 -35.26 2.74
N LEU A 327 7.05 -34.63 2.88
CA LEU A 327 6.28 -34.16 1.73
C LEU A 327 7.05 -33.05 1.00
N VAL A 328 7.46 -32.01 1.73
CA VAL A 328 8.24 -30.90 1.18
C VAL A 328 9.60 -31.37 0.66
N LEU A 329 10.23 -32.31 1.37
CA LEU A 329 11.50 -32.93 0.94
C LEU A 329 11.36 -33.59 -0.43
N SER A 330 10.27 -34.32 -0.66
CA SER A 330 9.99 -34.95 -1.95
C SER A 330 9.79 -33.89 -3.06
N GLU A 331 9.10 -32.79 -2.78
CA GLU A 331 8.90 -31.72 -3.75
C GLU A 331 10.23 -31.06 -4.14
N ALA A 332 11.14 -30.84 -3.18
CA ALA A 332 12.46 -30.27 -3.43
C ALA A 332 13.32 -31.18 -4.31
N TYR A 333 13.37 -32.49 -4.01
CA TYR A 333 14.11 -33.45 -4.84
C TYR A 333 13.54 -33.53 -6.27
N SER A 334 12.21 -33.50 -6.42
CA SER A 334 11.57 -33.45 -7.74
C SER A 334 11.98 -32.20 -8.51
N GLY A 335 11.92 -31.02 -7.88
CA GLY A 335 12.34 -29.75 -8.48
C GLY A 335 13.80 -29.75 -8.93
N LEU A 336 14.71 -30.20 -8.08
CA LEU A 336 16.15 -30.28 -8.39
C LEU A 336 16.44 -31.29 -9.52
N SER A 337 15.72 -32.41 -9.55
CA SER A 337 15.81 -33.36 -10.67
C SER A 337 15.42 -32.70 -11.99
N VAL A 338 14.34 -31.92 -12.03
CA VAL A 338 13.90 -31.21 -13.24
C VAL A 338 14.91 -30.15 -13.66
N VAL A 339 15.45 -29.37 -12.72
CA VAL A 339 16.49 -28.37 -13.01
C VAL A 339 17.76 -29.01 -13.58
N ALA A 340 18.19 -30.17 -13.05
CA ALA A 340 19.34 -30.88 -13.57
C ALA A 340 19.09 -31.43 -14.99
N GLN A 341 17.88 -31.93 -15.26
CA GLN A 341 17.49 -32.37 -16.60
C GLN A 341 17.53 -31.23 -17.62
N THR A 342 17.02 -30.04 -17.27
CA THR A 342 17.04 -28.89 -18.19
C THR A 342 18.46 -28.40 -18.48
N ARG A 343 19.42 -28.66 -17.60
CA ARG A 343 20.85 -28.40 -17.79
C ARG A 343 21.62 -29.54 -18.46
N ASN A 344 20.95 -30.61 -18.90
CA ASN A 344 21.55 -31.83 -19.44
C ASN A 344 22.52 -32.56 -18.48
N ASP A 345 22.38 -32.37 -17.17
CA ASP A 345 23.14 -33.11 -16.16
C ASP A 345 22.37 -34.37 -15.73
N GLN A 346 22.52 -35.43 -16.51
CA GLN A 346 21.81 -36.71 -16.29
C GLN A 346 22.21 -37.39 -14.99
N ALA A 347 23.45 -37.22 -14.53
CA ALA A 347 23.93 -37.84 -13.29
C ALA A 347 23.25 -37.22 -12.07
N THR A 348 23.23 -35.89 -11.98
CA THR A 348 22.57 -35.18 -10.89
C THR A 348 21.06 -35.35 -10.94
N ALA A 349 20.46 -35.35 -12.14
CA ALA A 349 19.04 -35.65 -12.31
C ALA A 349 18.66 -37.04 -11.78
N GLY A 350 19.42 -38.07 -12.18
CA GLY A 350 19.20 -39.45 -11.72
C GLY A 350 19.36 -39.58 -10.20
N HIS A 351 20.34 -38.89 -9.62
CA HIS A 351 20.57 -38.87 -8.17
C HIS A 351 19.36 -38.31 -7.41
N TYR A 352 18.88 -37.11 -7.76
CA TYR A 352 17.73 -36.50 -7.08
C TYR A 352 16.43 -37.26 -7.33
N HIS A 353 16.24 -37.84 -8.51
CA HIS A 353 15.09 -38.69 -8.79
C HIS A 353 15.06 -39.95 -7.90
N ALA A 354 16.20 -40.59 -7.67
CA ALA A 354 16.29 -41.74 -6.77
C ALA A 354 15.97 -41.36 -5.31
N LEU A 355 16.42 -40.19 -4.85
CA LEU A 355 16.09 -39.66 -3.53
C LEU A 355 14.60 -39.31 -3.39
N TRP A 356 13.98 -38.78 -4.46
CA TRP A 356 12.54 -38.57 -4.52
C TRP A 356 11.77 -39.88 -4.36
N LEU A 357 12.11 -40.93 -5.12
CA LEU A 357 11.47 -42.26 -5.02
C LEU A 357 11.59 -42.84 -3.60
N LYS A 358 12.78 -42.76 -3.01
CA LYS A 358 13.04 -43.22 -1.64
C LYS A 358 12.17 -42.47 -0.63
N THR A 359 12.04 -41.15 -0.77
CA THR A 359 11.22 -40.30 0.12
C THR A 359 9.73 -40.61 -0.05
N MET A 360 9.25 -40.72 -1.28
CA MET A 360 7.85 -41.07 -1.59
C MET A 360 7.44 -42.44 -1.02
N SER A 361 8.36 -43.41 -0.96
CA SER A 361 8.08 -44.73 -0.36
C SER A 361 7.71 -44.64 1.13
N ARG A 362 8.22 -43.61 1.85
CA ARG A 362 7.92 -43.36 3.26
C ARG A 362 6.59 -42.62 3.48
N LEU A 363 6.10 -41.91 2.46
CA LEU A 363 4.83 -41.18 2.49
C LEU A 363 3.61 -42.03 2.14
N ARG A 364 3.79 -43.22 1.54
CA ARG A 364 2.66 -44.10 1.21
C ARG A 364 1.94 -44.51 2.51
N PRO A 365 0.61 -44.32 2.61
CA PRO A 365 -0.14 -44.88 3.72
C PRO A 365 0.02 -46.41 3.71
N LYS A 366 0.28 -47.02 4.87
CA LYS A 366 0.05 -48.45 5.03
C LYS A 366 -1.41 -48.73 4.66
N PRO A 367 -1.74 -49.82 3.95
CA PRO A 367 -3.11 -50.08 3.55
C PRO A 367 -4.01 -50.21 4.80
N SER A 368 -4.84 -49.21 5.04
CA SER A 368 -5.96 -49.24 6.00
C SER A 368 -7.25 -48.94 5.25
N LYS A 369 -8.33 -49.59 5.72
CA LYS A 369 -9.71 -49.60 5.16
C LYS A 369 -10.26 -48.19 4.86
N PRO A 370 -11.28 -48.07 3.97
CA PRO A 370 -11.69 -46.78 3.43
C PRO A 370 -12.38 -45.94 4.50
N GLU A 371 -11.91 -44.72 4.70
CA GLU A 371 -12.59 -43.74 5.54
C GLU A 371 -12.79 -42.42 4.77
N LYS A 372 -13.92 -41.78 5.10
CA LYS A 372 -14.59 -40.74 4.32
C LYS A 372 -13.91 -39.37 4.40
N ALA A 373 -14.03 -38.63 3.29
CA ALA A 373 -13.98 -37.18 3.11
C ALA A 373 -12.75 -36.41 3.64
N ALA A 374 -12.01 -35.83 2.69
CA ALA A 374 -10.84 -34.98 2.91
C ALA A 374 -11.17 -33.72 3.74
N SER A 375 -10.38 -33.49 4.78
CA SER A 375 -10.29 -32.21 5.50
C SER A 375 -9.39 -31.22 4.74
N PRO A 376 -9.51 -29.90 4.97
CA PRO A 376 -8.74 -28.89 4.25
C PRO A 376 -7.24 -28.99 4.54
N SER A 377 -6.42 -28.49 3.61
CA SER A 377 -4.95 -28.54 3.72
C SER A 377 -4.43 -27.79 4.96
N PHE A 378 -3.52 -28.44 5.69
CA PHE A 378 -2.92 -28.02 6.97
C PHE A 378 -2.36 -26.58 6.98
N GLY A 379 -1.92 -26.06 5.83
CA GLY A 379 -1.39 -24.69 5.70
C GLY A 379 -2.43 -23.57 5.78
N GLN A 380 -3.71 -23.85 5.47
CA GLN A 380 -4.82 -22.91 5.68
C GLN A 380 -5.38 -22.98 7.11
N ALA A 381 -5.15 -24.08 7.81
CA ALA A 381 -5.59 -24.26 9.19
C ALA A 381 -4.68 -23.48 10.16
N LEU A 382 -3.35 -23.58 9.99
CA LEU A 382 -2.39 -22.84 10.80
C LEU A 382 -2.50 -21.32 10.63
N THR A 383 -2.74 -20.81 9.41
CA THR A 383 -2.97 -19.38 9.21
C THR A 383 -4.25 -18.90 9.86
N ASN A 384 -5.36 -19.62 9.71
CA ASN A 384 -6.63 -19.22 10.31
C ASN A 384 -6.68 -19.40 11.84
N GLU A 385 -5.93 -20.35 12.40
CA GLU A 385 -5.85 -20.59 13.85
C GLU A 385 -4.83 -19.65 14.51
N ALA A 386 -3.69 -19.38 13.87
CA ALA A 386 -2.74 -18.38 14.34
C ALA A 386 -3.33 -16.97 14.26
N ILE A 387 -4.05 -16.62 13.18
CA ILE A 387 -4.77 -15.34 13.08
C ILE A 387 -5.87 -15.25 14.15
N ARG A 388 -6.64 -16.31 14.38
CA ARG A 388 -7.65 -16.35 15.46
C ARG A 388 -7.03 -16.23 16.85
N ASN A 389 -5.88 -16.84 17.08
CA ASN A 389 -5.18 -16.77 18.37
C ASN A 389 -4.52 -15.39 18.58
N LEU A 390 -3.97 -14.78 17.53
CA LEU A 390 -3.45 -13.41 17.57
C LEU A 390 -4.59 -12.40 17.83
N MET A 391 -5.74 -12.56 17.17
CA MET A 391 -6.93 -11.72 17.40
C MET A 391 -7.48 -11.86 18.84
N ARG A 392 -7.47 -13.07 19.42
CA ARG A 392 -7.86 -13.29 20.83
C ARG A 392 -6.90 -12.64 21.84
N GLN A 393 -5.62 -12.47 21.48
CA GLN A 393 -4.64 -11.83 22.35
C GLN A 393 -4.68 -10.29 22.27
N ILE A 394 -5.17 -9.74 21.16
CA ILE A 394 -5.27 -8.29 20.92
C ILE A 394 -6.58 -7.70 21.46
N ASP A 395 -7.67 -8.48 21.53
CA ASP A 395 -8.94 -8.06 22.15
C ASP A 395 -9.56 -9.18 23.02
N PRO A 396 -9.29 -9.20 24.34
CA PRO A 396 -9.86 -10.22 25.23
C PRO A 396 -11.37 -10.07 25.47
N SER A 397 -12.04 -9.06 24.89
CA SER A 397 -13.47 -8.79 25.12
C SER A 397 -14.41 -9.37 24.06
N SER A 398 -13.90 -9.98 22.99
CA SER A 398 -14.74 -10.51 21.89
C SER A 398 -15.29 -11.93 22.11
N THR A 399 -15.08 -12.54 23.28
CA THR A 399 -15.57 -13.90 23.58
C THR A 399 -16.92 -13.89 24.31
N HIS A 400 -17.95 -13.27 23.75
CA HIS A 400 -19.35 -13.54 24.15
C HIS A 400 -20.33 -13.15 23.04
N SER A 401 -20.50 -14.03 22.05
CA SER A 401 -21.82 -14.32 21.44
C SER A 401 -21.68 -15.44 20.40
N GLU A 402 -21.71 -16.68 20.84
CA GLU A 402 -22.06 -17.80 19.94
C GLU A 402 -22.57 -18.98 20.78
N SER A 403 -23.76 -18.77 21.36
CA SER A 403 -24.67 -19.84 21.80
C SER A 403 -26.07 -19.23 21.93
N GLN A 404 -27.08 -19.87 21.32
CA GLN A 404 -28.45 -19.40 21.05
C GLN A 404 -28.50 -18.58 19.74
N ASP A 405 -29.09 -19.02 18.63
CA ASP A 405 -30.20 -19.97 18.40
C ASP A 405 -29.96 -20.96 17.25
#